data_AF-A0A1E3ANV9-F1
#
_entry.id   AF-A0A1E3ANV9-F1
#
_cell.length_a   1.000
_cell.length_b   1.000
_cell.length_c   1.000
_cell.angle_alpha   90.00
_cell.angle_beta   90.00
_cell.angle_gamma   90.00
#
_symmetry.space_group_name_H-M   'P 1'
#
loop_
_entity.id
_entity.type
_entity.pdbx_description
1 polymer ?
#
loop_
_entity_poly.entity_id
_entity_poly.type
_entity_poly.pdbx_seq_one_letter_code
_entity_poly.pdbx_strand_id
1 'polypeptide(L)' 'MGLIDNNKEECFACDNTGVMLIPNNIKKFDWLFDKYADSGQWNLYECRKKALNEVGYKRISCQYCLKGKEK' A
#
# COMPACT_ATOMS: atom_id res chain seq x y z
N MET A 1 30.98 -3.18 -3.54
CA MET A 1 29.85 -2.44 -2.94
C MET A 1 28.64 -3.37 -2.96
N GLY A 2 28.50 -4.23 -1.95
CA GLY A 2 27.40 -5.20 -1.87
C GLY A 2 26.75 -5.08 -0.50
N LEU A 3 25.73 -4.24 -0.40
CA LEU A 3 24.90 -4.12 0.80
C LEU A 3 23.73 -5.09 0.64
N ILE A 4 23.96 -6.35 1.01
CA ILE A 4 22.88 -7.32 1.25
C ILE A 4 22.73 -7.36 2.78
N ASP A 5 22.08 -6.33 3.31
CA ASP A 5 21.67 -6.30 4.70
C ASP A 5 20.65 -7.41 4.94
N ASN A 6 21.12 -8.44 5.62
CA ASN A 6 20.35 -9.60 6.10
C ASN A 6 19.41 -9.22 7.27
N ASN A 7 18.81 -8.03 7.25
CA ASN A 7 17.92 -7.61 8.33
C ASN A 7 16.45 -7.85 7.95
N LYS A 8 15.89 -8.91 8.56
CA LYS A 8 14.55 -9.49 8.34
C LYS A 8 13.38 -8.62 8.83
N GLU A 9 13.61 -7.38 9.24
CA GLU A 9 12.66 -6.72 10.14
C GLU A 9 11.90 -5.56 9.52
N GLU A 10 12.39 -4.91 8.46
CA GLU A 10 11.75 -3.71 7.91
C GLU A 10 11.58 -3.74 6.39
N CYS A 11 10.46 -4.30 5.92
CA CYS A 11 10.15 -4.21 4.51
C CYS A 11 9.37 -2.95 4.21
N PHE A 12 10.09 -2.00 3.62
CA PHE A 12 9.55 -0.74 3.12
C PHE A 12 8.41 -0.94 2.11
N ALA A 13 8.49 -1.99 1.29
CA ALA A 13 7.48 -2.27 0.28
C ALA A 13 6.14 -2.75 0.88
N CYS A 14 6.16 -3.37 2.06
CA CYS A 14 4.98 -3.88 2.75
C CYS A 14 4.65 -3.11 4.04
N ASP A 15 5.37 -2.03 4.33
CA ASP A 15 5.30 -1.28 5.59
C ASP A 15 5.33 -2.22 6.82
N ASN A 16 6.13 -3.28 6.73
CA ASN A 16 6.16 -4.40 7.69
C ASN A 16 4.89 -5.20 7.93
N THR A 17 3.77 -4.85 7.30
CA THR A 17 2.50 -5.57 7.46
C THR A 17 2.48 -6.93 6.76
N GLY A 18 3.42 -7.19 5.86
CA GLY A 18 3.41 -8.41 5.06
C GLY A 18 2.46 -8.37 3.86
N VAL A 19 1.65 -7.31 3.71
CA VAL A 19 0.58 -7.21 2.71
C VAL A 19 0.72 -5.90 1.93
N MET A 20 0.77 -5.99 0.59
CA MET A 20 0.64 -4.82 -0.26
C MET A 20 -0.81 -4.66 -0.70
N LEU A 21 -1.30 -3.42 -0.66
CA LEU A 21 -2.60 -3.05 -1.17
C LEU A 21 -2.43 -2.50 -2.58
N ILE A 22 -2.80 -3.30 -3.57
CA ILE A 22 -2.78 -2.86 -4.97
C ILE A 22 -4.20 -2.46 -5.36
N PRO A 23 -4.45 -1.19 -5.76
CA PRO A 23 -5.74 -0.78 -6.28
C PRO A 23 -6.09 -1.60 -7.53
N ASN A 24 -7.33 -2.09 -7.62
CA ASN A 24 -7.80 -2.81 -8.81
C ASN A 24 -7.81 -1.93 -10.06
N ASN A 25 -7.99 -0.62 -9.87
CA ASN A 25 -7.98 0.35 -10.95
C ASN A 25 -7.12 1.56 -10.54
N ILE A 26 -5.89 1.60 -11.03
CA ILE A 26 -4.91 2.64 -10.68
C ILE A 26 -5.36 4.02 -11.15
N LYS A 27 -5.99 4.13 -12.33
CA LYS A 27 -6.47 5.40 -12.88
C LYS A 27 -7.60 5.97 -12.03
N LYS A 28 -8.54 5.13 -11.61
CA LYS A 28 -9.64 5.54 -10.74
C LYS A 28 -9.15 5.86 -9.32
N PHE A 29 -8.15 5.12 -8.83
CA PHE A 29 -7.54 5.38 -7.54
C PHE A 29 -6.87 6.75 -7.53
N ASP A 30 -6.08 7.06 -8.55
CA ASP A 30 -5.37 8.34 -8.69
C ASP A 30 -6.36 9.52 -8.73
N TRP A 31 -7.41 9.42 -9.56
CA TRP A 31 -8.47 10.43 -9.63
C TRP A 31 -9.22 10.61 -8.29
N LEU A 32 -9.57 9.52 -7.60
CA LEU A 32 -10.24 9.60 -6.30
C LEU A 32 -9.33 10.15 -5.22
N PHE A 33 -8.05 9.76 -5.23
CA PHE A 33 -7.06 10.23 -4.29
C PHE A 33 -6.86 11.74 -4.43
N ASP A 34 -6.66 12.22 -5.65
CA ASP A 34 -6.52 13.65 -5.95
C ASP A 34 -7.78 14.42 -5.54
N LYS A 35 -8.97 13.89 -5.86
CA LYS A 35 -10.25 14.47 -5.43
C LYS A 35 -10.41 14.55 -3.91
N TYR A 36 -10.00 13.51 -3.17
CA TYR A 36 -10.08 13.50 -1.71
C TYR A 36 -9.01 14.38 -1.06
N ALA A 37 -7.82 14.45 -1.65
CA ALA A 37 -6.75 15.34 -1.20
C ALA A 37 -7.13 16.81 -1.42
N ASP A 38 -7.69 17.15 -2.58
CA ASP A 38 -8.19 18.49 -2.92
C ASP A 38 -9.33 18.94 -2.01
N SER A 39 -10.21 18.01 -1.62
CA SER A 39 -11.29 18.28 -0.67
C SER A 39 -10.80 18.75 0.70
N GLY A 40 -9.53 18.51 1.06
CA GLY A 40 -8.92 18.90 2.34
C GLY A 40 -9.59 18.29 3.59
N GLN A 41 -10.52 17.35 3.40
CA GLN A 41 -11.38 16.83 4.47
C GLN A 41 -10.69 15.75 5.30
N TRP A 42 -9.68 15.08 4.74
CA TRP A 42 -8.94 14.00 5.38
C TRP A 42 -7.44 14.12 5.11
N ASN A 43 -6.63 13.53 5.98
CA ASN A 43 -5.20 13.39 5.75
C ASN A 43 -4.92 12.44 4.57
N LEU A 44 -3.77 12.59 3.92
CA LEU A 44 -3.38 11.79 2.75
C LEU A 44 -3.50 10.28 3.00
N TYR A 45 -3.20 9.80 4.21
CA TYR A 45 -3.36 8.39 4.55
C TYR A 45 -4.82 7.92 4.48
N GLU A 46 -5.74 8.72 5.02
CA GLU A 46 -7.18 8.43 4.99
C GLU A 46 -7.75 8.58 3.59
N CYS A 47 -7.31 9.59 2.82
CA CYS A 47 -7.64 9.74 1.39
C CYS A 47 -7.24 8.49 0.60
N ARG A 48 -6.02 7.99 0.81
CA ARG A 48 -5.51 6.76 0.16
C ARG A 48 -6.35 5.55 0.55
N LYS A 49 -6.67 5.38 1.84
CA LYS A 49 -7.47 4.26 2.34
C LYS A 49 -8.90 4.28 1.77
N LYS A 50 -9.52 5.46 1.68
CA LYS A 50 -10.85 5.64 1.07
C LYS A 50 -10.83 5.36 -0.42
N ALA A 51 -9.88 5.95 -1.15
CA ALA A 51 -9.73 5.73 -2.58
C ALA A 51 -9.51 4.24 -2.89
N LEU A 52 -8.65 3.56 -2.12
CA LEU A 52 -8.47 2.12 -2.24
C LEU A 52 -9.78 1.36 -2.00
N ASN A 53 -10.52 1.69 -0.94
CA ASN A 53 -11.78 1.02 -0.61
C ASN A 53 -12.84 1.18 -1.72
N GLU A 54 -12.94 2.38 -2.30
CA GLU A 54 -13.88 2.72 -3.38
C GLU A 54 -13.56 2.03 -4.71
N VAL A 55 -12.27 1.95 -5.09
CA VAL A 55 -11.88 1.23 -6.32
C VAL A 55 -11.81 -0.27 -6.14
N GLY A 56 -11.87 -0.73 -4.90
CA GLY A 56 -11.47 -2.07 -4.51
C GLY A 56 -9.96 -2.26 -4.65
N TYR A 57 -9.37 -3.02 -3.74
CA TYR A 57 -7.95 -3.32 -3.75
C TYR A 57 -7.73 -4.81 -3.53
N LYS A 58 -6.67 -5.34 -4.13
CA LYS A 58 -6.19 -6.68 -3.83
C LYS A 58 -5.13 -6.59 -2.77
N ARG A 59 -5.31 -7.40 -1.74
CA ARG A 59 -4.28 -7.71 -0.76
C ARG A 59 -3.41 -8.79 -1.36
N ILE A 60 -2.21 -8.43 -1.77
CA ILE A 60 -1.22 -9.41 -2.19
C ILE A 60 -0.21 -9.59 -1.07
N SER A 61 0.22 -10.83 -0.85
CA SER A 61 1.36 -11.07 0.03
C SER A 61 2.58 -10.37 -0.55
N CYS A 62 3.31 -9.66 0.30
CA CYS A 62 4.52 -9.01 -0.12
C CYS A 62 5.53 -10.06 -0.60
N GLN A 63 5.87 -9.99 -1.88
CA GLN A 63 6.81 -10.91 -2.50
C GLN A 63 8.25 -10.69 -2.01
N TYR A 64 8.55 -9.53 -1.42
CA TYR A 64 9.88 -9.17 -0.92
C TYR A 64 10.10 -9.58 0.54
N CYS A 65 9.09 -9.42 1.40
CA CYS A 65 9.21 -9.66 2.83
C CYS A 65 8.66 -11.02 3.24
N LEU A 66 7.71 -11.59 2.48
CA LEU A 66 7.00 -12.85 2.76
C LEU A 66 6.39 -12.96 4.17
N LYS A 67 6.45 -11.93 5.01
CA LYS A 67 5.84 -11.86 6.36
C LYS A 67 4.34 -12.14 6.34
N GLY A 68 3.65 -11.72 5.27
CA GLY A 68 2.21 -11.99 5.09
C GLY A 68 1.87 -13.43 4.67
N LYS A 69 2.85 -14.34 4.60
CA LYS A 69 2.65 -15.78 4.38
C LYS A 69 2.70 -16.58 5.69
N GLU A 70 2.51 -15.96 6.84
CA GLU A 70 2.34 -16.69 8.09
C GLU A 70 0.92 -17.27 8.17
N LYS A 71 0.85 -18.57 7.81
CA LYS A 71 -0.12 -19.64 8.11
C LYS A 71 -1.61 -19.29 8.29
#